data_AF-A0A7S3PA63-F1
#
_entry.id   AF-A0A7S3PA63-F1
#
_cell.length_a   1.000
_cell.length_b   1.000
_cell.length_c   1.000
_cell.angle_alpha   90.00
_cell.angle_beta   90.00
_cell.angle_gamma   90.00
#
_symmetry.space_group_name_H-M   'P 1'
#
loop_
_entity.id
_entity.type
_entity.pdbx_description
1 polymer ?
#
loop_
_entity_poly.entity_id
_entity_poly.type
_entity_poly.pdbx_seq_one_letter_code
_entity_poly.pdbx_strand_id
1 'polypeptide(L)'
;IIVLAGPNPPSFLFDAIPPGTLNRRIAGILLWGHVMVSYAINSQAICASLERLVSPRISWLDSQTPPIRWLLLTGFLAVLAYTVANAIPFFDDLVALIGAMTSVPLTLLLPALFWRKQGHYPLWTPTWDSLPSWSLLVYATLFMVTASVGSLWSIRQDWAFHGAPFSCR
;
A
#
# COMPACT_ATOMS: atom_id res chain seq x y z
N ILE A 1 0.14 0.53 -22.59
CA ILE A 1 -0.99 1.39 -22.15
C ILE A 1 -0.55 2.85 -21.98
N ILE A 2 0.65 3.14 -21.47
CA ILE A 2 1.18 4.51 -21.31
C ILE A 2 1.39 5.27 -22.64
N VAL A 3 1.55 4.59 -23.77
CA VAL A 3 1.87 5.24 -25.07
C VAL A 3 0.66 5.93 -25.73
N LEU A 4 -0.58 5.64 -25.30
CA LEU A 4 -1.81 6.16 -25.94
C LEU A 4 -2.51 7.29 -25.17
N ALA A 5 -2.01 7.70 -24.00
CA ALA A 5 -2.81 8.49 -23.04
C ALA A 5 -2.67 10.03 -23.13
N GLY A 6 -1.97 10.57 -24.14
CA GLY A 6 -1.79 12.02 -24.29
C GLY A 6 -0.92 12.65 -23.18
N PRO A 7 -0.76 13.99 -23.16
CA PRO A 7 0.19 14.68 -22.29
C PRO A 7 -0.21 14.77 -20.81
N ASN A 8 -1.49 14.55 -20.46
CA ASN A 8 -2.00 14.57 -19.09
C ASN A 8 -2.97 13.40 -18.86
N PRO A 9 -2.47 12.15 -18.70
CA PRO A 9 -3.33 11.05 -18.35
C PRO A 9 -3.95 11.31 -16.98
N PRO A 10 -5.26 11.11 -16.80
CA PRO A 10 -5.85 11.17 -15.47
C PRO A 10 -5.22 10.08 -14.60
N SER A 11 -5.07 10.38 -13.32
CA SER A 11 -4.40 9.51 -12.36
C SER A 11 -5.12 8.14 -12.28
N PHE A 12 -6.45 8.16 -12.37
CA PHE A 12 -7.28 6.97 -12.51
C PHE A 12 -7.65 6.69 -13.97
N LEU A 13 -7.29 5.50 -14.48
CA LEU A 13 -7.46 5.11 -15.89
C LEU A 13 -8.92 5.20 -16.39
N PHE A 14 -9.89 5.03 -15.49
CA PHE A 14 -11.31 5.12 -15.83
C PHE A 14 -11.79 6.53 -16.14
N ASP A 15 -11.11 7.56 -15.64
CA ASP A 15 -11.44 8.96 -15.93
C ASP A 15 -11.00 9.35 -17.34
N ALA A 16 -10.13 8.57 -17.97
CA ALA A 16 -9.75 8.75 -19.37
C ALA A 16 -10.84 8.29 -20.35
N ILE A 17 -11.83 7.51 -19.89
CA ILE A 17 -12.89 6.97 -20.74
C ILE A 17 -14.06 7.97 -20.80
N PRO A 18 -14.47 8.42 -22.00
CA PRO A 18 -15.52 9.43 -22.14
C PRO A 18 -16.84 9.00 -21.45
N PRO A 19 -17.52 9.93 -20.76
CA PRO A 19 -18.74 9.65 -20.04
C PRO A 19 -19.86 9.20 -21.00
N GLY A 20 -20.57 8.13 -20.63
CA GLY A 20 -21.74 7.63 -21.38
C GLY A 20 -21.50 6.38 -22.24
N THR A 21 -20.25 5.93 -22.39
CA THR A 21 -19.95 4.71 -23.16
C THR A 21 -20.27 3.43 -22.38
N LEU A 22 -20.84 2.42 -23.05
CA LEU A 22 -21.12 1.09 -22.47
C LEU A 22 -19.84 0.44 -21.93
N ASN A 23 -18.71 0.65 -22.62
CA ASN A 23 -17.40 0.15 -22.23
C ASN A 23 -16.95 0.63 -20.85
N ARG A 24 -17.25 1.89 -20.48
CA ARG A 24 -16.93 2.43 -19.15
C ARG A 24 -17.70 1.71 -18.05
N ARG A 25 -18.97 1.40 -18.29
CA ARG A 25 -19.82 0.68 -17.31
C ARG A 25 -19.34 -0.75 -17.11
N ILE A 26 -19.03 -1.46 -18.19
CA ILE A 26 -18.54 -2.85 -18.13
C ILE A 26 -17.19 -2.89 -17.40
N ALA A 27 -16.25 -2.03 -17.78
CA ALA A 27 -14.95 -1.99 -17.14
C ALA A 27 -15.05 -1.59 -15.65
N GLY A 28 -15.98 -0.69 -15.30
CA GLY A 28 -16.24 -0.33 -13.90
C GLY A 28 -16.78 -1.49 -13.07
N ILE A 29 -17.70 -2.29 -13.62
CA ILE A 29 -18.23 -3.50 -12.95
C ILE A 29 -17.13 -4.56 -12.79
N LEU A 30 -16.30 -4.77 -13.82
CA LEU A 30 -15.19 -5.72 -13.75
C LEU A 30 -14.16 -5.31 -12.70
N LEU A 31 -13.79 -4.02 -12.66
CA LEU A 31 -12.89 -3.50 -11.62
C LEU A 31 -13.51 -3.64 -10.23
N TRP A 32 -14.77 -3.27 -10.06
CA TRP A 32 -15.47 -3.42 -8.79
C TRP A 32 -15.48 -4.87 -8.31
N GLY A 33 -15.79 -5.82 -9.20
CA GLY A 33 -15.75 -7.25 -8.89
C GLY A 33 -14.35 -7.73 -8.50
N HIS A 34 -13.33 -7.33 -9.28
CA HIS A 34 -11.93 -7.65 -8.99
C HIS A 34 -11.49 -7.12 -7.62
N VAL A 35 -11.79 -5.86 -7.31
CA VAL A 35 -11.43 -5.22 -6.03
C VAL A 35 -12.19 -5.85 -4.88
N MET A 36 -13.49 -6.14 -5.05
CA MET A 36 -14.32 -6.76 -4.02
C MET A 36 -13.81 -8.15 -3.63
N VAL A 37 -13.50 -9.00 -4.62
CA VAL A 37 -12.94 -10.34 -4.38
C VAL A 37 -11.54 -10.25 -3.77
N SER A 38 -10.68 -9.37 -4.31
CA SER A 38 -9.32 -9.19 -3.77
C SER A 38 -9.34 -8.70 -2.33
N TYR A 39 -10.24 -7.77 -1.99
CA TYR A 39 -10.44 -7.31 -0.62
C TYR A 39 -10.94 -8.43 0.30
N ALA A 40 -11.91 -9.25 -0.15
CA ALA A 40 -12.44 -10.35 0.65
C ALA A 40 -11.35 -11.39 0.99
N ILE A 41 -10.51 -11.75 0.03
CA ILE A 41 -9.41 -12.72 0.25
C ILE A 41 -8.32 -12.10 1.14
N ASN A 42 -7.89 -10.87 0.85
CA ASN A 42 -6.81 -10.22 1.59
C ASN A 42 -7.21 -9.90 3.03
N SER A 43 -8.46 -9.46 3.26
CA SER A 43 -8.95 -9.18 4.61
C SER A 43 -8.99 -10.42 5.49
N GLN A 44 -9.35 -11.58 4.96
CA GLN A 44 -9.30 -12.86 5.69
C GLN A 44 -7.86 -13.23 6.06
N ALA A 45 -6.92 -13.11 5.13
CA ALA A 45 -5.50 -13.39 5.39
C ALA A 45 -4.89 -12.44 6.44
N ILE A 46 -5.24 -11.15 6.36
CA ILE A 46 -4.81 -10.14 7.33
C ILE A 46 -5.40 -10.43 8.70
N CYS A 47 -6.69 -10.74 8.80
CA CYS A 47 -7.34 -11.06 10.08
C CYS A 47 -6.75 -12.33 10.71
N ALA A 48 -6.49 -13.38 9.93
CA ALA A 48 -5.83 -14.60 10.40
C ALA A 48 -4.41 -14.31 10.93
N SER A 49 -3.67 -13.45 10.24
CA SER A 49 -2.31 -13.07 10.63
C SER A 49 -2.32 -12.20 11.89
N LEU A 50 -3.25 -11.24 11.98
CA LEU A 50 -3.46 -10.40 13.15
C LEU A 50 -3.87 -11.23 14.36
N GLU A 51 -4.79 -12.18 14.21
CA GLU A 51 -5.22 -13.05 15.30
C GLU A 51 -4.01 -13.80 15.90
N ARG A 52 -3.16 -14.40 15.06
CA ARG A 52 -1.95 -15.10 15.52
C ARG A 52 -0.95 -14.20 16.24
N LEU A 53 -0.81 -12.94 15.80
CA LEU A 53 0.14 -11.99 16.37
C LEU A 53 -0.38 -11.29 17.62
N VAL A 54 -1.69 -11.04 17.69
CA VAL A 54 -2.35 -10.21 18.71
C VAL A 54 -2.92 -11.06 19.84
N SER A 55 -3.46 -12.27 19.56
CA SER A 55 -4.03 -13.16 20.58
C SER A 55 -3.10 -13.43 21.77
N PRO A 56 -1.80 -13.75 21.59
CA PRO A 56 -0.91 -13.97 22.74
C PRO A 56 -0.51 -12.68 23.46
N ARG A 57 -0.71 -11.50 22.83
CA ARG A 57 -0.33 -10.20 23.41
C ARG A 57 -1.46 -9.52 24.17
N ILE A 58 -2.72 -9.82 23.85
CA ILE A 58 -3.89 -9.18 24.45
C ILE A 58 -4.76 -10.25 25.13
N SER A 59 -4.60 -10.38 26.44
CA SER A 59 -5.32 -11.35 27.28
C SER A 59 -6.85 -11.20 27.22
N TRP A 60 -7.36 -9.97 27.07
CA TRP A 60 -8.80 -9.73 26.89
C TRP A 60 -9.35 -10.30 25.58
N LEU A 61 -8.53 -10.29 24.52
CA LEU A 61 -8.93 -10.83 23.21
C LEU A 61 -8.93 -12.37 23.23
N ASP A 62 -8.05 -12.97 24.03
CA ASP A 62 -7.98 -14.42 24.24
C ASP A 62 -9.17 -14.96 25.06
N SER A 63 -9.71 -14.14 25.97
CA SER A 63 -10.87 -14.48 26.80
C SER A 63 -12.22 -14.53 26.05
N GLN A 64 -12.28 -14.07 24.80
CA GLN A 64 -13.52 -13.97 24.02
C GLN A 64 -13.81 -15.23 23.20
N THR A 65 -15.09 -15.45 22.87
CA THR A 65 -15.46 -16.58 22.01
C THR A 65 -14.89 -16.41 20.59
N PRO A 66 -14.49 -17.50 19.91
CA PRO A 66 -13.92 -17.44 18.57
C PRO A 66 -14.70 -16.59 17.55
N PRO A 67 -16.05 -16.69 17.41
CA PRO A 67 -16.77 -15.89 16.42
C PRO A 67 -16.76 -14.38 16.74
N ILE A 68 -16.83 -14.01 18.02
CA ILE A 68 -16.81 -12.60 18.44
C ILE A 68 -15.44 -11.99 18.17
N ARG A 69 -14.36 -12.72 18.47
CA ARG A 69 -12.99 -12.28 18.18
C ARG A 69 -12.78 -12.01 16.69
N TRP A 70 -13.26 -12.90 15.83
CA TRP A 70 -13.20 -12.73 14.37
C TRP A 70 -14.03 -11.54 13.88
N LEU A 71 -15.22 -11.33 14.44
CA LEU A 71 -16.05 -10.17 14.12
C LEU A 71 -15.40 -8.85 14.56
N LEU A 72 -14.77 -8.81 15.73
CA LEU A 72 -14.05 -7.64 16.22
C LEU A 72 -12.83 -7.30 15.34
N LEU A 73 -12.04 -8.30 14.95
CA LEU A 73 -10.87 -8.12 14.08
C LEU A 73 -11.27 -7.63 12.68
N THR A 74 -12.27 -8.25 12.06
CA THR A 74 -12.76 -7.85 10.74
C THR A 74 -13.47 -6.50 10.77
N GLY A 75 -14.26 -6.22 11.82
CA GLY A 75 -14.89 -4.92 12.05
C GLY A 75 -13.87 -3.80 12.25
N PHE A 76 -12.83 -4.05 13.06
CA PHE A 76 -11.72 -3.12 13.24
C PHE A 76 -11.01 -2.81 11.92
N LEU A 77 -10.68 -3.84 11.13
CA LEU A 77 -10.06 -3.66 9.81
C LEU A 77 -10.95 -2.86 8.87
N ALA A 78 -12.26 -3.11 8.86
CA ALA A 78 -13.22 -2.39 8.04
C ALA A 78 -13.33 -0.90 8.45
N VAL A 79 -13.38 -0.61 9.75
CA VAL A 79 -13.38 0.76 10.27
C VAL A 79 -12.09 1.48 9.88
N LEU A 80 -10.93 0.84 10.03
CA LEU A 80 -9.66 1.42 9.59
C LEU A 80 -9.68 1.72 8.09
N ALA A 81 -10.08 0.76 7.25
CA ALA A 81 -10.17 0.97 5.80
C ALA A 81 -11.11 2.14 5.45
N TYR A 82 -12.26 2.23 6.11
CA TYR A 82 -13.20 3.35 5.94
C TYR A 82 -12.58 4.69 6.36
N THR A 83 -11.89 4.74 7.50
CA THR A 83 -11.23 5.98 7.95
C THR A 83 -10.14 6.44 6.99
N VAL A 84 -9.32 5.52 6.48
CA VAL A 84 -8.26 5.84 5.50
C VAL A 84 -8.87 6.32 4.19
N ALA A 85 -9.92 5.68 3.71
CA ALA A 85 -10.61 6.07 2.48
C ALA A 85 -11.22 7.47 2.55
N ASN A 86 -11.70 7.90 3.71
CA ASN A 86 -12.21 9.26 3.91
C ASN A 86 -11.10 10.29 4.19
N ALA A 87 -9.97 9.86 4.75
CA ALA A 87 -8.85 10.75 5.06
C ALA A 87 -8.03 11.14 3.81
N ILE A 88 -7.85 10.19 2.89
CA ILE A 88 -7.07 10.38 1.66
C ILE A 88 -7.95 9.94 0.48
N PRO A 89 -8.73 10.83 -0.14
CA PRO A 89 -9.61 10.48 -1.26
C PRO A 89 -8.84 10.24 -2.57
N PHE A 90 -7.51 10.41 -2.56
CA PHE A 90 -6.63 10.24 -3.72
C PHE A 90 -6.01 8.83 -3.70
N PHE A 91 -6.59 7.93 -4.50
CA PHE A 91 -6.17 6.53 -4.56
C PHE A 91 -4.72 6.37 -5.00
N ASP A 92 -4.29 7.12 -6.03
CA ASP A 92 -2.96 6.97 -6.62
C ASP A 92 -1.84 7.37 -5.65
N ASP A 93 -2.03 8.44 -4.88
CA ASP A 93 -1.08 8.90 -3.88
C ASP A 93 -0.97 7.96 -2.68
N LEU A 94 -2.11 7.42 -2.23
CA LEU A 94 -2.15 6.41 -1.17
C LEU A 94 -1.42 5.13 -1.60
N VAL A 95 -1.70 4.65 -2.81
CA VAL A 95 -1.05 3.45 -3.36
C VAL A 95 0.43 3.68 -3.60
N ALA A 96 0.83 4.86 -4.07
CA ALA A 96 2.23 5.23 -4.24
C ALA A 96 2.98 5.23 -2.90
N LEU A 97 2.39 5.79 -1.84
CA LEU A 97 2.98 5.80 -0.50
C LEU A 97 3.12 4.39 0.07
N ILE A 98 2.04 3.58 0.02
CA ILE A 98 2.08 2.20 0.49
C ILE A 98 3.11 1.40 -0.30
N GLY A 99 3.17 1.58 -1.63
CA GLY A 99 4.15 0.94 -2.50
C GLY A 99 5.58 1.34 -2.14
N ALA A 100 5.84 2.63 -1.91
CA ALA A 100 7.15 3.12 -1.48
C ALA A 100 7.59 2.51 -0.15
N MET A 101 6.66 2.39 0.81
CA MET A 101 6.97 1.87 2.16
C MET A 101 7.01 0.35 2.26
N THR A 102 6.36 -0.39 1.37
CA THR A 102 6.24 -1.86 1.48
C THR A 102 6.89 -2.60 0.32
N SER A 103 6.68 -2.15 -0.92
CA SER A 103 7.23 -2.80 -2.11
C SER A 103 8.74 -2.63 -2.19
N VAL A 104 9.25 -1.40 -1.98
CA VAL A 104 10.70 -1.12 -2.04
C VAL A 104 11.50 -1.94 -1.03
N PRO A 105 11.14 -1.99 0.27
CA PRO A 105 11.90 -2.82 1.20
C PRO A 105 11.76 -4.32 0.93
N LEU A 106 10.59 -4.78 0.49
CA LEU A 106 10.36 -6.20 0.24
C LEU A 106 11.06 -6.71 -1.02
N THR A 107 11.12 -5.88 -2.08
CA THR A 107 11.66 -6.28 -3.38
C THR A 107 13.13 -5.95 -3.57
N LEU A 108 13.61 -4.84 -2.99
CA LEU A 108 14.99 -4.38 -3.19
C LEU A 108 15.84 -4.53 -1.93
N LEU A 109 15.35 -4.13 -0.74
CA LEU A 109 16.15 -4.23 0.49
C LEU A 109 16.30 -5.66 0.98
N LEU A 110 15.22 -6.44 0.99
CA LEU A 110 15.19 -7.80 1.53
C LEU A 110 16.20 -8.75 0.84
N PRO A 111 16.26 -8.86 -0.51
CA PRO A 111 17.27 -9.71 -1.14
C PRO A 111 18.70 -9.22 -0.93
N ALA A 112 18.93 -7.90 -0.92
CA ALA A 112 20.25 -7.33 -0.62
C ALA A 112 20.72 -7.66 0.80
N LEU A 113 19.81 -7.57 1.80
CA LEU A 113 20.10 -7.92 3.18
C LEU A 113 20.34 -9.42 3.34
N PHE A 114 19.56 -10.27 2.67
CA PHE A 114 19.76 -11.72 2.73
C PHE A 114 21.10 -12.15 2.14
N TRP A 115 21.49 -11.62 0.99
CA TRP A 115 22.79 -11.89 0.38
C TRP A 115 23.95 -11.51 1.32
N ARG A 116 23.87 -10.30 1.93
CA ARG A 116 24.89 -9.84 2.90
C ARG A 116 24.96 -10.68 4.15
N LYS A 117 23.79 -11.08 4.69
CA LYS A 117 23.69 -11.94 5.87
C LYS A 117 24.28 -13.32 5.59
N GLN A 118 24.03 -13.88 4.42
CA GLN A 118 24.60 -15.18 4.02
C GLN A 118 26.13 -15.10 3.85
N GLY A 119 26.64 -13.99 3.30
CA GLY A 119 28.08 -13.77 3.13
C GLY A 119 28.83 -13.25 4.35
N HIS A 120 28.18 -13.12 5.52
CA HIS A 120 28.75 -12.53 6.74
C HIS A 120 29.42 -11.15 6.54
N TYR A 121 28.95 -10.38 5.55
CA TYR A 121 29.50 -9.05 5.27
C TYR A 121 28.93 -8.02 6.27
N PRO A 122 29.72 -7.02 6.70
CA PRO A 122 29.19 -5.94 7.54
C PRO A 122 28.16 -5.12 6.74
N LEU A 123 27.07 -4.72 7.41
CA LEU A 123 25.96 -4.01 6.77
C LEU A 123 26.39 -2.68 6.13
N TRP A 124 27.33 -1.97 6.76
CA TRP A 124 27.67 -0.60 6.42
C TRP A 124 29.03 -0.42 5.73
N THR A 125 29.87 -1.45 5.64
CA THR A 125 31.19 -1.32 5.02
C THR A 125 31.15 -1.76 3.55
N PRO A 126 31.64 -0.94 2.61
CA PRO A 126 31.83 -1.37 1.23
C PRO A 126 33.12 -2.18 1.10
N THR A 127 32.99 -3.47 0.83
CA THR A 127 34.08 -4.34 0.35
C THR A 127 33.94 -4.54 -1.16
N TRP A 128 35.03 -4.71 -1.90
CA TRP A 128 35.03 -4.89 -3.36
C TRP A 128 34.10 -6.00 -3.85
N ASP A 129 34.06 -7.15 -3.16
CA ASP A 129 33.16 -8.27 -3.50
C ASP A 129 31.68 -7.98 -3.17
N SER A 130 31.43 -6.98 -2.34
CA SER A 130 30.09 -6.61 -1.85
C SER A 130 29.52 -5.35 -2.52
N LEU A 131 30.27 -4.74 -3.45
CA LEU A 131 29.93 -3.48 -4.14
C LEU A 131 28.53 -3.51 -4.78
N PRO A 132 28.14 -4.55 -5.57
CA PRO A 132 26.81 -4.59 -6.19
C PRO A 132 25.66 -4.66 -5.18
N SER A 133 25.87 -5.38 -4.07
CA SER A 133 24.88 -5.47 -3.01
C SER A 133 24.81 -4.17 -2.18
N TRP A 134 25.94 -3.48 -2.01
CA TRP A 134 26.00 -2.20 -1.31
C TRP A 134 25.28 -1.11 -2.10
N SER A 135 25.55 -1.02 -3.39
CA SER A 135 24.91 -0.04 -4.28
C SER A 135 23.41 -0.26 -4.36
N LEU A 136 22.96 -1.52 -4.40
CA LEU A 136 21.53 -1.84 -4.39
C LEU A 136 20.85 -1.46 -3.07
N LEU A 137 21.53 -1.62 -1.93
CA LEU A 137 21.03 -1.19 -0.62
C LEU A 137 20.93 0.34 -0.53
N VAL A 138 21.95 1.06 -0.97
CA VAL A 138 21.94 2.54 -1.03
C VAL A 138 20.87 3.04 -1.99
N TYR A 139 20.77 2.45 -3.19
CA TYR A 139 19.75 2.81 -4.17
C TYR A 139 18.35 2.57 -3.62
N ALA A 140 18.09 1.42 -2.99
CA ALA A 140 16.79 1.09 -2.44
C ALA A 140 16.40 1.99 -1.25
N THR A 141 17.35 2.32 -0.37
CA THR A 141 17.09 3.26 0.74
C THR A 141 16.81 4.67 0.23
N LEU A 142 17.61 5.17 -0.72
CA LEU A 142 17.36 6.47 -1.35
C LEU A 142 16.01 6.50 -2.05
N PHE A 143 15.69 5.48 -2.85
CA PHE A 143 14.44 5.37 -3.58
C PHE A 143 13.23 5.29 -2.64
N MET A 144 13.33 4.54 -1.53
CA MET A 144 12.29 4.49 -0.50
C MET A 144 12.04 5.88 0.13
N VAL A 145 13.10 6.60 0.49
CA VAL A 145 13.00 7.93 1.11
C VAL A 145 12.42 8.94 0.12
N THR A 146 12.95 9.02 -1.10
CA THR A 146 12.49 9.99 -2.10
C THR A 146 11.06 9.71 -2.54
N ALA A 147 10.69 8.44 -2.75
CA ALA A 147 9.32 8.07 -3.10
C ALA A 147 8.34 8.37 -1.95
N SER A 148 8.71 8.07 -0.70
CA SER A 148 7.83 8.36 0.46
C SER A 148 7.64 9.87 0.65
N VAL A 149 8.72 10.65 0.57
CA VAL A 149 8.65 12.12 0.67
C VAL A 149 7.86 12.71 -0.49
N GLY A 150 8.05 12.20 -1.71
CA GLY A 150 7.30 12.61 -2.90
C GLY A 150 5.80 12.39 -2.75
N SER A 151 5.38 11.20 -2.31
CA SER A 151 3.96 10.89 -2.06
C SER A 151 3.37 11.75 -0.94
N LEU A 152 4.10 11.96 0.16
CA LEU A 152 3.62 12.84 1.24
C LEU A 152 3.47 14.30 0.80
N TRP A 153 4.38 14.78 -0.05
CA TRP A 153 4.30 16.11 -0.62
C TRP A 153 3.08 16.27 -1.52
N SER A 154 2.81 15.28 -2.38
CA SER A 154 1.63 15.24 -3.25
C SER A 154 0.33 15.30 -2.46
N ILE A 155 0.17 14.43 -1.44
CA ILE A 155 -1.00 14.41 -0.56
C ILE A 155 -1.22 15.78 0.10
N ARG A 156 -0.15 16.42 0.58
CA ARG A 156 -0.22 17.74 1.22
C ARG A 156 -0.71 18.81 0.24
N GLN A 157 -0.22 18.78 -0.99
CA GLN A 157 -0.61 19.73 -2.03
C GLN A 157 -2.08 19.52 -2.43
N ASP A 158 -2.54 18.28 -2.53
CA ASP A 158 -3.90 17.96 -2.92
C ASP A 158 -4.93 18.32 -1.83
N TRP A 159 -4.56 18.19 -0.55
CA TRP A 159 -5.36 18.72 0.56
C TRP A 159 -5.51 20.24 0.54
N ALA A 160 -4.50 20.97 0.05
CA ALA A 160 -4.61 22.42 -0.08
C ALA A 160 -5.63 22.84 -1.15
N PHE A 161 -5.91 21.97 -2.13
CA PHE A 161 -6.85 22.23 -3.22
C PHE A 161 -8.26 21.70 -2.92
N HIS A 162 -8.41 20.54 -2.29
CA HIS A 162 -9.69 19.85 -2.11
C HIS A 162 -10.35 20.04 -0.73
N GLY A 163 -9.65 20.66 0.23
CA GLY A 163 -10.17 20.86 1.59
C GLY A 163 -9.77 19.75 2.58
N ALA A 164 -10.06 19.97 3.85
CA ALA A 164 -9.64 19.06 4.93
C ALA A 164 -10.41 17.73 4.88
N PRO A 165 -9.82 16.62 5.34
CA PRO A 165 -10.54 15.36 5.46
C PRO A 165 -11.79 15.55 6.32
N PHE A 166 -12.91 14.98 5.87
CA PHE A 166 -14.25 15.13 6.47
C PHE A 166 -14.89 16.52 6.38
N SER A 167 -14.33 17.48 5.62
CA SER A 167 -15.06 18.70 5.31
C SER A 167 -16.05 18.43 4.16
N CYS A 168 -17.30 18.10 4.49
CA CYS A 168 -18.36 18.05 3.48
C CYS A 168 -18.55 19.46 2.89
N ARG A 169 -18.15 19.67 1.65
CA ARG A 169 -18.56 20.83 0.84
C ARG A 169 -18.85 20.41 -0.58
#